data_AF-A0A4Q2JC75-F1
#
_entry.id   AF-A0A4Q2JC75-F1
#
_cell.length_a   1.000
_cell.length_b   1.000
_cell.length_c   1.000
_cell.angle_alpha   90.00
_cell.angle_beta   90.00
_cell.angle_gamma   90.00
#
_symmetry.space_group_name_H-M   'P 1'
#
loop_
_entity.id
_entity.type
_entity.pdbx_description
1 polymer ?
#
loop_
_entity_poly.entity_id
_entity_poly.type
_entity_poly.pdbx_seq_one_letter_code
_entity_poly.pdbx_strand_id
1 'polypeptide(L)' 'MPAAESESPVALAVDIGGTKVDAALVDTEGRIVPGSRHRAPTGAEQTPETFAGAIASVCARATDAAGPAHRLVGVGV' A
#
# COMPACT_ATOMS: atom_id res chain seq x y z
N MET A 1 -21.99 -7.05 24.84
CA MET A 1 -21.31 -7.17 23.54
C MET A 1 -20.37 -6.01 23.42
N PRO A 2 -19.04 -6.19 23.37
CA PRO A 2 -18.14 -5.07 23.13
C PRO A 2 -18.49 -4.48 21.76
N ALA A 3 -18.57 -3.16 21.65
CA ALA A 3 -18.75 -2.51 20.36
C ALA A 3 -17.62 -3.00 19.45
N ALA A 4 -17.95 -3.53 18.28
CA ALA A 4 -16.94 -3.79 17.26
C ALA A 4 -16.19 -2.47 17.06
N GLU A 5 -14.89 -2.44 17.35
CA GLU A 5 -14.06 -1.30 17.00
C GLU A 5 -14.28 -1.09 15.50
N SER A 6 -14.84 0.07 15.15
CA SER A 6 -15.24 0.32 13.77
C SER A 6 -13.96 0.46 12.95
N GLU A 7 -13.74 -0.48 12.03
CA GLU A 7 -12.58 -0.46 11.14
C GLU A 7 -12.50 0.90 10.44
N SER A 8 -11.34 1.55 10.52
CA SER A 8 -11.13 2.84 9.88
C SER A 8 -10.91 2.63 8.38
N PRO A 9 -11.67 3.30 7.49
CA PRO A 9 -11.51 3.12 6.06
C PRO A 9 -10.18 3.71 5.57
N VAL A 10 -9.45 2.96 4.75
CA VAL A 10 -8.18 3.37 4.13
C VAL A 10 -8.16 3.02 2.65
N ALA A 11 -7.42 3.80 1.86
CA ALA A 11 -7.10 3.45 0.47
C ALA A 11 -5.64 3.02 0.36
N LEU A 12 -5.34 2.07 -0.53
CA LEU A 12 -3.96 1.76 -0.92
C LEU A 12 -3.55 2.70 -2.05
N ALA A 13 -2.56 3.54 -1.80
CA ALA A 13 -1.94 4.36 -2.84
C ALA A 13 -0.69 3.66 -3.37
N VAL A 14 -0.56 3.55 -4.69
CA VAL A 14 0.58 2.96 -5.40
C VAL A 14 1.16 4.02 -6.35
N ASP A 15 2.40 4.47 -6.13
CA ASP A 15 3.10 5.44 -6.98
C ASP A 15 4.16 4.72 -7.83
N ILE A 16 3.89 4.58 -9.12
CA ILE A 16 4.76 3.88 -10.07
C ILE A 16 5.61 4.91 -10.83
N GLY A 17 6.89 4.99 -10.49
CA GLY A 17 7.88 5.77 -11.21
C GLY A 17 8.83 4.93 -12.06
N GLY A 18 9.66 5.60 -12.86
CA GLY A 18 10.68 4.92 -13.69
C GLY A 18 11.86 4.32 -12.92
N THR A 19 12.04 4.70 -11.65
CA THR A 19 13.17 4.24 -10.80
C THR A 19 12.75 3.61 -9.47
N LYS A 20 11.46 3.71 -9.12
CA LYS A 20 10.90 3.13 -7.91
C LYS A 20 9.40 2.87 -8.06
N VAL A 21 8.89 1.98 -7.24
CA VAL A 21 7.47 1.91 -6.89
C VAL A 21 7.35 2.12 -5.38
N ASP A 22 6.43 2.97 -4.96
CA ASP A 22 6.03 3.17 -3.58
C ASP A 22 4.60 2.66 -3.38
N ALA A 23 4.30 2.06 -2.23
CA ALA A 23 2.93 1.78 -1.79
C ALA A 23 2.73 2.19 -0.34
N ALA A 24 1.55 2.73 0.00
CA ALA A 24 1.20 3.12 1.36
C ALA A 24 -0.33 3.10 1.56
N LEU A 25 -0.76 2.95 2.82
CA LEU A 25 -2.16 3.18 3.18
C LEU A 25 -2.39 4.67 3.45
N VAL A 26 -3.53 5.17 2.98
CA VAL A 26 -3.96 6.57 3.12
C VAL A 26 -5.30 6.61 3.85
N ASP A 27 -5.38 7.41 4.91
CA ASP A 27 -6.61 7.63 5.70
C ASP A 27 -7.61 8.58 5.01
N THR A 28 -8.77 8.80 5.64
CA THR A 28 -9.84 9.66 5.12
C THR A 28 -9.46 11.13 5.03
N GLU A 29 -8.40 11.55 5.73
CA GLU A 29 -7.87 12.90 5.70
C GLU A 29 -6.69 13.04 4.73
N GLY A 30 -6.36 11.98 3.98
CA GLY A 30 -5.29 11.98 3.00
C GLY A 30 -3.89 11.83 3.60
N ARG A 31 -3.77 11.36 4.84
CA ARG A 31 -2.47 11.13 5.49
C ARG A 31 -2.03 9.69 5.32
N ILE A 32 -0.71 9.49 5.27
CA ILE A 32 -0.12 8.16 5.25
C ILE A 32 -0.25 7.52 6.64
N VAL A 33 -0.82 6.32 6.69
CA VAL A 33 -0.86 5.51 7.92
C VAL A 33 0.59 5.15 8.31
N PRO A 34 1.03 5.47 9.54
CA PRO A 34 2.39 5.18 9.99
C PRO A 34 2.79 3.72 9.80
N GLY A 35 3.99 3.48 9.28
CA GLY A 35 4.52 2.12 9.07
C GLY A 35 4.01 1.40 7.82
N SER A 36 3.02 1.94 7.10
CA SER A 36 2.47 1.32 5.88
C SER A 36 3.26 1.60 4.60
N ARG A 37 4.21 2.55 4.64
CA ARG A 37 4.93 2.96 3.43
C ARG A 37 6.06 1.99 3.11
N HIS A 38 6.01 1.40 1.93
CA HIS A 38 7.04 0.52 1.41
C HIS A 38 7.49 0.94 0.02
N ARG A 39 8.77 0.69 -0.27
CA ARG A 39 9.42 0.99 -1.54
C ARG A 39 10.13 -0.23 -2.10
N ALA A 40 10.14 -0.33 -3.41
CA ALA A 40 11.05 -1.21 -4.15
C ALA A 40 11.66 -0.43 -5.34
N PRO A 41 12.93 -0.72 -5.71
CA PRO A 41 13.51 -0.13 -6.90
C PRO A 41 12.80 -0.63 -8.17
N THR A 42 12.61 0.26 -9.12
CA THR A 42 12.27 -0.06 -10.51
C THR A 42 13.40 0.48 -11.38
N GLY A 43 13.53 0.03 -12.63
CA GLY A 43 14.65 0.49 -13.46
C GLY A 43 14.82 -0.32 -14.72
N ALA A 44 15.75 0.12 -15.56
CA ALA A 44 15.97 -0.42 -16.91
C ALA A 44 16.29 -1.92 -16.95
N GLU A 45 16.84 -2.47 -15.87
CA GLU A 45 17.18 -3.88 -15.72
C GLU A 45 15.98 -4.77 -15.33
N GLN A 46 14.82 -4.19 -15.03
CA GLN A 46 13.61 -4.94 -14.67
C GLN A 46 12.98 -5.59 -15.90
N THR A 47 12.56 -6.84 -15.78
CA THR A 47 11.63 -7.47 -16.71
C THR A 47 10.18 -7.20 -16.27
N PRO A 48 9.17 -7.40 -17.14
CA PRO A 48 7.77 -7.31 -16.73
C PRO A 48 7.42 -8.18 -15.52
N GLU A 49 8.02 -9.37 -15.42
CA GLU A 49 7.79 -10.32 -14.32
C GLU A 49 8.40 -9.82 -13.00
N THR A 50 9.65 -9.34 -13.02
CA THR A 50 10.29 -8.81 -11.82
C THR A 50 9.63 -7.51 -11.36
N PHE A 51 9.13 -6.72 -12.30
CA PHE A 51 8.39 -5.49 -12.03
C PHE A 51 7.04 -5.77 -11.38
N ALA A 52 6.26 -6.72 -11.92
CA ALA A 52 5.01 -7.18 -11.31
C ALA A 52 5.25 -7.72 -9.89
N GLY A 53 6.34 -8.48 -9.70
CA GLY A 53 6.75 -8.96 -8.37
C GLY A 53 7.09 -7.84 -7.40
N ALA A 54 7.79 -6.78 -7.86
CA ALA A 54 8.11 -5.62 -7.04
C ALA A 54 6.86 -4.86 -6.60
N ILE A 55 5.90 -4.65 -7.52
CA ILE A 55 4.60 -4.03 -7.21
C ILE A 55 3.84 -4.87 -6.18
N ALA A 56 3.69 -6.18 -6.43
CA ALA A 56 3.00 -7.08 -5.51
C ALA A 56 3.65 -7.05 -4.11
N SER A 57 4.98 -7.02 -4.04
CA SER A 57 5.73 -6.96 -2.77
C SER A 57 5.50 -5.68 -1.99
N VAL A 58 5.49 -4.49 -2.63
CA VAL A 58 5.21 -3.24 -1.90
C VAL A 58 3.75 -3.16 -1.47
N CYS A 59 2.81 -3.59 -2.32
CA CYS A 59 1.38 -3.60 -1.99
C CYS A 59 1.07 -4.53 -0.82
N ALA A 60 1.59 -5.77 -0.84
CA ALA A 60 1.37 -6.73 0.23
C ALA A 60 1.88 -6.20 1.59
N ARG A 61 3.11 -5.67 1.61
CA ARG A 61 3.68 -5.09 2.85
C ARG A 61 2.87 -3.89 3.34
N ALA A 62 2.39 -3.03 2.43
CA ALA A 62 1.56 -1.89 2.80
C ALA A 62 0.20 -2.34 3.37
N THR A 63 -0.43 -3.36 2.78
CA THR A 63 -1.69 -3.91 3.27
C THR A 63 -1.53 -4.70 4.57
N ASP A 64 -0.38 -5.32 4.83
CA ASP A 64 -0.11 -5.97 6.12
C ASP A 64 -0.13 -4.96 7.27
N ALA A 65 0.22 -3.69 7.01
CA ALA A 65 0.13 -2.61 7.99
C ALA A 65 -1.32 -2.18 8.31
N ALA A 66 -2.32 -2.58 7.51
CA ALA A 66 -3.73 -2.29 7.80
C ALA A 66 -4.16 -2.96 9.11
N GLY A 67 -3.73 -4.21 9.33
CA GLY A 67 -4.19 -5.02 10.45
C GLY A 67 -5.73 -5.09 10.53
N PRO A 68 -6.29 -5.55 11.66
CA PRO A 68 -7.74 -5.62 11.86
C PRO A 68 -8.39 -4.25 12.14
N ALA A 69 -7.60 -3.19 12.30
CA ALA A 69 -8.10 -1.86 12.64
C ALA A 69 -8.49 -1.04 11.40
N HIS A 70 -8.06 -1.44 10.21
CA HIS A 70 -8.30 -0.70 8.98
C HIS A 70 -8.98 -1.56 7.92
N ARG A 71 -9.98 -0.99 7.26
CA ARG A 71 -10.70 -1.62 6.15
C ARG A 71 -10.25 -0.97 4.84
N LEU A 72 -9.69 -1.77 3.94
CA LEU A 72 -9.33 -1.30 2.60
C LEU A 72 -10.60 -1.02 1.77
N VAL A 73 -10.75 0.22 1.29
CA VAL A 73 -11.95 0.65 0.52
C VAL A 73 -11.65 0.91 -0.96
N GLY A 74 -10.39 0.90 -1.37
CA GLY A 74 -10.00 1.12 -2.76
C GLY A 74 -8.49 1.16 -2.97
N VAL A 75 -8.09 1.25 -4.23
CA VAL A 75 -6.70 1.37 -4.69
C VAL A 75 -6.59 2.53 -5.67
N GLY A 76 -5.58 3.38 -5.51
CA GLY A 76 -5.19 4.42 -6.45
C GLY A 76 -3.79 4.15 -7.02
N VAL A 77 -3.61 4.39 -8.32
CA VAL A 77 -2.36 4.21 -9.08
C VAL A 77 -1.99 5.50 -9.80
#